data_AF-A0A6L7QHW8-F1
#
_entry.id   AF-A0A6L7QHW8-F1
#
_cell.length_a   1.000
_cell.length_b   1.000
_cell.length_c   1.000
_cell.angle_alpha   90.00
_cell.angle_beta   90.00
_cell.angle_gamma   90.00
#
_symmetry.space_group_name_H-M   'P 1'
#
loop_
_entity.id
_entity.type
_entity.pdbx_description
1 polymer ?
#
loop_
_entity_poly.entity_id
_entity_poly.type
_entity_poly.pdbx_seq_one_letter_code
_entity_poly.pdbx_strand_id
1 'polypeptide(L)'
;MIALALCAALALASVGTAAQTLSAEVHPGLLFSAADIPLLKERIQREPYATWWRIVLQRARNVPATFVDERAEVRYARALAFAWLMTGNAAFAERALEVMQGVAFPPRGGDLGEPHNEGEVVAQYAVAYDILHPYAAANDRQALQEMRSILGEEADRLWKGIVIGEVGFGLFPVKIRLHETPHLDNWHIRAYGGLGLAAMALSEYTSGEGTPQEWADRALEMVTSSLDFQIEERDGGYAEGPFYSRYAADVYLPYLFALKNRTVLDLFDYPKIEKMHEWSLN
;
A
#
# COMPACT_ATOMS: atom_id res chain seq x y z
N MET A 1 -24.08 -49.67 -26.27
CA MET A 1 -23.87 -49.39 -24.84
C MET A 1 -22.38 -49.22 -24.60
N ILE A 2 -21.87 -47.99 -24.59
CA ILE A 2 -20.55 -47.63 -24.05
C ILE A 2 -20.77 -46.30 -23.31
N ALA A 3 -20.28 -46.26 -22.07
CA ALA A 3 -20.72 -45.40 -20.99
C ALA A 3 -20.28 -43.92 -21.15
N LEU A 4 -21.18 -43.02 -20.72
CA LEU A 4 -20.85 -41.62 -20.42
C LEU A 4 -19.87 -41.58 -19.23
N ALA A 5 -18.72 -40.94 -19.43
CA ALA A 5 -17.87 -40.50 -18.33
C ALA A 5 -18.39 -39.15 -17.83
N LEU A 6 -18.95 -39.13 -16.61
CA LEU A 6 -19.18 -37.92 -15.85
C LEU A 6 -17.81 -37.36 -15.41
N CYS A 7 -17.42 -36.20 -15.94
CA CYS A 7 -16.38 -35.39 -15.31
C CYS A 7 -17.00 -34.66 -14.10
N ALA A 8 -16.82 -35.23 -12.91
CA ALA A 8 -17.11 -34.53 -11.67
C ALA A 8 -16.04 -33.43 -11.47
N ALA A 9 -16.45 -32.17 -11.58
CA ALA A 9 -15.66 -31.05 -11.14
C ALA A 9 -15.59 -31.08 -9.61
N LEU A 10 -14.45 -31.52 -9.06
CA LEU A 10 -14.11 -31.32 -7.66
C LEU A 10 -13.74 -29.85 -7.47
N ALA A 11 -14.70 -29.04 -7.03
CA ALA A 11 -14.43 -27.76 -6.42
C ALA A 11 -13.70 -28.02 -5.08
N LEU A 12 -12.37 -28.00 -5.12
CA LEU A 12 -11.56 -27.87 -3.91
C LEU A 12 -11.67 -26.41 -3.46
N ALA A 13 -12.60 -26.14 -2.54
CA ALA A 13 -12.50 -24.96 -1.71
C ALA A 13 -11.26 -25.14 -0.82
N SER A 14 -10.17 -24.43 -1.13
CA SER A 14 -9.06 -24.34 -0.20
C SER A 14 -9.55 -23.54 1.01
N VAL A 15 -9.81 -24.22 2.13
CA VAL A 15 -9.75 -23.56 3.43
C VAL A 15 -8.27 -23.30 3.69
N GLY A 16 -7.73 -22.29 3.02
CA GLY A 16 -6.35 -21.86 3.21
C GLY A 16 -6.21 -21.35 4.64
N THR A 17 -5.22 -21.87 5.35
CA THR A 17 -4.71 -21.20 6.55
C THR A 17 -4.23 -19.81 6.12
N ALA A 18 -4.70 -18.77 6.80
CA ALA A 18 -4.28 -17.40 6.51
C ALA A 18 -2.73 -17.31 6.52
N ALA A 19 -2.17 -16.64 5.53
CA ALA A 19 -0.72 -16.51 5.35
C ALA A 19 -0.10 -15.57 6.42
N GLN A 20 -0.93 -14.66 6.92
CA GLN A 20 -0.68 -13.82 8.09
C GLN A 20 -1.96 -13.64 8.91
N THR A 21 -1.89 -13.04 10.09
CA THR A 21 -3.07 -12.68 10.87
C THR A 21 -3.05 -11.21 11.19
N LEU A 22 -4.08 -10.49 10.75
CA LEU A 22 -4.24 -9.08 11.08
C LEU A 22 -4.72 -8.90 12.51
N SER A 23 -4.10 -7.97 13.24
CA SER A 23 -4.62 -7.46 14.50
C SER A 23 -5.74 -6.44 14.27
N ALA A 24 -6.55 -6.17 15.30
CA ALA A 24 -7.53 -5.07 15.31
C ALA A 24 -6.91 -3.71 14.93
N GLU A 25 -7.71 -2.82 14.35
CA GLU A 25 -7.27 -1.50 13.87
C GLU A 25 -6.63 -0.67 15.00
N VAL A 26 -5.46 -0.09 14.73
CA VAL A 26 -4.76 0.85 15.64
C VAL A 26 -4.14 1.93 14.78
N HIS A 27 -4.36 3.19 15.18
CA HIS A 27 -3.92 4.35 14.43
C HIS A 27 -3.28 5.41 15.32
N PRO A 28 -2.10 5.94 14.96
CA PRO A 28 -1.21 5.44 13.92
C PRO A 28 -0.65 4.06 14.28
N GLY A 29 -0.47 3.20 13.28
CA GLY A 29 0.03 1.84 13.46
C GLY A 29 0.89 1.32 12.31
N LEU A 30 0.86 1.93 11.12
CA LEU A 30 1.60 1.40 9.97
C LEU A 30 3.12 1.57 10.15
N LEU A 31 3.59 2.82 10.22
CA LEU A 31 5.03 3.12 10.24
C LEU A 31 5.59 3.35 11.64
N PHE A 32 4.72 3.76 12.56
CA PHE A 32 5.04 4.07 13.94
C PHE A 32 3.76 4.00 14.77
N SER A 33 3.91 3.82 16.07
CA SER A 33 2.81 3.84 17.02
C SER A 33 2.59 5.25 17.59
N ALA A 34 1.47 5.46 18.28
CA ALA A 34 1.23 6.68 19.04
C ALA A 34 2.33 6.95 20.11
N ALA A 35 2.94 5.91 20.67
CA ALA A 35 4.00 6.02 21.66
C ALA A 35 5.32 6.58 21.09
N ASP A 36 5.52 6.47 19.78
CA ASP A 36 6.73 6.95 19.10
C ASP A 36 6.69 8.45 18.80
N ILE A 37 5.50 9.07 18.82
CA ILE A 37 5.31 10.47 18.42
C ILE A 37 6.22 11.45 19.19
N PRO A 38 6.38 11.37 20.54
CA PRO A 38 7.29 12.26 21.26
C PRO A 38 8.74 12.16 20.75
N LEU A 39 9.21 10.94 20.47
CA LEU A 39 10.55 10.71 19.94
C LEU A 39 10.69 11.25 18.50
N LEU A 40 9.65 11.11 17.66
CA LEU A 40 9.65 11.70 16.32
C LEU A 40 9.76 13.23 16.38
N LYS A 41 9.04 13.88 17.30
CA LYS A 41 9.10 15.34 17.52
C LYS A 41 10.47 15.81 17.99
N GLU A 42 11.16 15.01 18.80
CA GLU A 42 12.55 15.27 19.18
C GLU A 42 13.49 15.10 17.97
N ARG A 43 13.35 14.00 17.21
CA ARG A 43 14.21 13.70 16.07
C ARG A 43 14.23 14.80 15.02
N ILE A 44 13.08 15.40 14.70
CA ILE A 44 13.01 16.47 13.70
C ILE A 44 13.74 17.77 14.11
N GLN A 45 14.26 17.86 15.34
CA GLN A 45 15.07 19.00 15.79
C GLN A 45 16.57 18.83 15.54
N ARG A 46 17.06 17.64 15.14
CA ARG A 46 18.49 17.35 14.94
C ARG A 46 18.79 16.87 13.53
N GLU A 47 20.01 17.12 13.04
CA GLU A 47 20.41 16.69 11.69
C GLU A 47 20.64 15.15 11.61
N PRO A 48 20.39 14.52 10.43
CA PRO A 48 19.89 15.12 9.18
C PRO A 48 18.37 15.34 9.14
N TYR A 49 17.64 14.91 10.18
CA TYR A 49 16.18 14.92 10.21
C TYR A 49 15.59 16.33 10.20
N ALA A 50 16.27 17.32 10.80
CA ALA A 50 15.87 18.72 10.73
C ALA A 50 15.83 19.25 9.29
N THR A 51 16.79 18.87 8.45
CA THR A 51 16.77 19.18 7.02
C THR A 51 15.60 18.52 6.31
N TRP A 52 15.35 17.23 6.55
CA TRP A 52 14.24 16.51 5.93
C TRP A 52 12.88 17.06 6.38
N TRP A 53 12.74 17.39 7.66
CA TRP A 53 11.54 18.00 8.21
C TRP A 53 11.23 19.35 7.55
N ARG A 54 12.24 20.20 7.31
CA ARG A 54 12.04 21.46 6.57
C ARG A 54 11.45 21.22 5.18
N ILE A 55 11.89 20.18 4.47
CA ILE A 55 11.35 19.82 3.15
C ILE A 55 9.89 19.39 3.25
N VAL A 56 9.55 18.54 4.23
CA VAL A 56 8.17 18.09 4.46
C VAL A 56 7.26 19.26 4.84
N LEU A 57 7.70 20.11 5.77
CA LEU A 57 6.94 21.27 6.22
C LEU A 57 6.78 22.31 5.10
N GLN A 58 7.80 22.52 4.26
CA GLN A 58 7.69 23.38 3.09
C GLN A 58 6.66 22.84 2.11
N ARG A 59 6.65 21.53 1.85
CA ARG A 59 5.62 20.90 1.02
C ARG A 59 4.22 21.12 1.59
N ALA A 60 4.03 20.89 2.89
CA ALA A 60 2.73 21.08 3.56
C ALA A 60 2.23 22.54 3.50
N ARG A 61 3.14 23.52 3.63
CA ARG A 61 2.81 24.95 3.59
C ARG A 61 2.53 25.48 2.18
N ASN A 62 3.12 24.87 1.16
CA ASN A 62 2.98 25.31 -0.22
C ASN A 62 1.76 24.64 -0.85
N VAL A 63 0.59 25.27 -0.69
CA VAL A 63 -0.67 24.82 -1.29
C VAL A 63 -0.54 24.85 -2.82
N PRO A 64 -0.66 23.70 -3.51
CA PRO A 64 -0.70 23.69 -4.96
C PRO A 64 -2.00 24.34 -5.45
N ALA A 65 -1.93 25.17 -6.49
CA ALA A 65 -3.12 25.75 -7.11
C ALA A 65 -3.96 24.67 -7.82
N THR A 66 -3.29 23.70 -8.42
CA THR A 66 -3.85 22.48 -8.99
C THR A 66 -2.87 21.33 -8.76
N PHE A 67 -3.37 20.11 -8.71
CA PHE A 67 -2.54 18.91 -8.76
C PHE A 67 -2.32 18.49 -10.21
N VAL A 68 -1.13 17.95 -10.50
CA VAL A 68 -0.79 17.43 -11.83
C VAL A 68 -1.34 16.02 -12.06
N ASP A 69 -1.41 15.24 -10.99
CA ASP A 69 -1.97 13.89 -10.90
C ASP A 69 -2.30 13.57 -9.42
N GLU A 70 -3.00 12.47 -9.20
CA GLU A 70 -3.42 11.99 -7.89
C GLU A 70 -2.21 11.58 -7.03
N ARG A 71 -1.08 11.20 -7.65
CA ARG A 71 0.18 10.96 -6.92
C ARG A 71 0.66 12.23 -6.24
N ALA A 72 0.67 13.36 -6.94
CA ALA A 72 1.03 14.65 -6.35
C ALA A 72 0.07 15.04 -5.23
N GLU A 73 -1.22 14.72 -5.39
CA GLU A 73 -2.26 14.96 -4.41
C GLU A 73 -2.04 14.18 -3.11
N VAL A 74 -1.87 12.85 -3.18
CA VAL A 74 -1.64 12.03 -1.98
C VAL A 74 -0.27 12.31 -1.34
N ARG A 75 0.77 12.65 -2.12
CA ARG A 75 2.06 13.10 -1.59
C ARG A 75 1.92 14.38 -0.77
N TYR A 76 1.03 15.28 -1.20
CA TYR A 76 0.74 16.52 -0.50
C TYR A 76 -0.10 16.27 0.76
N ALA A 77 -1.18 15.47 0.67
CA ALA A 77 -1.98 15.06 1.82
C ALA A 77 -1.13 14.35 2.90
N ARG A 78 -0.23 13.44 2.51
CA ARG A 78 0.69 12.78 3.46
C ARG A 78 1.63 13.76 4.15
N ALA A 79 2.11 14.78 3.43
CA ALA A 79 2.96 15.82 4.02
C ALA A 79 2.17 16.70 5.01
N LEU A 80 0.92 17.05 4.68
CA LEU A 80 0.01 17.75 5.59
C LEU A 80 -0.28 16.94 6.85
N ALA A 81 -0.62 15.65 6.70
CA ALA A 81 -0.88 14.74 7.81
C ALA A 81 0.31 14.66 8.78
N PHE A 82 1.52 14.45 8.25
CA PHE A 82 2.72 14.43 9.08
C PHE A 82 3.01 15.80 9.71
N ALA A 83 2.76 16.89 8.99
CA ALA A 83 2.96 18.23 9.52
C ALA A 83 2.00 18.55 10.67
N TRP A 84 0.74 18.14 10.58
CA TRP A 84 -0.20 18.19 11.69
C TRP A 84 0.34 17.39 12.88
N LEU A 85 0.75 16.14 12.69
CA LEU A 85 1.23 15.27 13.76
C LEU A 85 2.40 15.90 14.54
N MET A 86 3.33 16.53 13.83
CA MET A 86 4.52 17.15 14.43
C MET A 86 4.22 18.49 15.10
N THR A 87 3.31 19.29 14.57
CA THR A 87 3.08 20.68 15.02
C THR A 87 1.85 20.87 15.90
N GLY A 88 0.88 19.95 15.83
CA GLY A 88 -0.45 20.11 16.43
C GLY A 88 -1.34 21.13 15.71
N ASN A 89 -0.94 21.67 14.56
CA ASN A 89 -1.73 22.68 13.85
C ASN A 89 -2.88 22.02 13.08
N ALA A 90 -4.11 22.20 13.59
CA ALA A 90 -5.36 21.66 13.04
C ALA A 90 -5.57 21.99 11.55
N ALA A 91 -5.15 23.17 11.09
CA ALA A 91 -5.32 23.58 9.69
C ALA A 91 -4.63 22.62 8.70
N PHE A 92 -3.53 21.98 9.10
CA PHE A 92 -2.89 20.96 8.27
C PHE A 92 -3.74 19.69 8.18
N ALA A 93 -4.34 19.23 9.28
CA ALA A 93 -5.20 18.06 9.26
C ALA A 93 -6.48 18.31 8.49
N GLU A 94 -7.15 19.46 8.71
CA GLU A 94 -8.36 19.85 7.98
C GLU A 94 -8.11 19.85 6.47
N ARG A 95 -7.02 20.49 6.04
CA ARG A 95 -6.67 20.50 4.62
C ARG A 95 -6.32 19.10 4.10
N ALA A 96 -5.67 18.26 4.92
CA ALA A 96 -5.36 16.90 4.52
C ALA A 96 -6.64 16.06 4.34
N LEU A 97 -7.62 16.21 5.22
CA LEU A 97 -8.93 15.55 5.08
C LEU A 97 -9.65 15.99 3.81
N GLU A 98 -9.65 17.29 3.51
CA GLU A 98 -10.25 17.80 2.27
C GLU A 98 -9.60 17.20 1.02
N VAL A 99 -8.27 17.21 0.97
CA VAL A 99 -7.50 16.64 -0.15
C VAL A 99 -7.76 15.14 -0.28
N MET A 100 -7.72 14.39 0.82
CA MET A 100 -7.91 12.94 0.81
C MET A 100 -9.32 12.52 0.33
N GLN A 101 -10.35 13.33 0.60
CA GLN A 101 -11.70 13.08 0.08
C GLN A 101 -11.84 13.41 -1.42
N GLY A 102 -10.94 14.25 -1.95
CA GLY A 102 -10.92 14.64 -3.36
C GLY A 102 -10.20 13.67 -4.29
N VAL A 103 -9.41 12.73 -3.74
CA VAL A 103 -8.62 11.78 -4.54
C VAL A 103 -9.53 10.89 -5.37
N ALA A 104 -9.40 11.00 -6.70
CA ALA A 104 -10.17 10.21 -7.65
C ALA A 104 -9.43 8.90 -7.97
N PHE A 105 -9.77 7.82 -7.27
CA PHE A 105 -9.35 6.47 -7.67
C PHE A 105 -10.19 5.93 -8.85
N PRO A 106 -9.73 4.91 -9.58
CA PRO A 106 -10.47 4.35 -10.72
C PRO A 106 -11.92 3.92 -10.43
N PRO A 107 -12.27 3.32 -9.27
CA PRO A 107 -13.67 3.02 -8.92
C PRO A 107 -14.56 4.27 -8.90
N ARG A 108 -13.97 5.46 -8.74
CA ARG A 108 -14.65 6.76 -8.67
C ARG A 108 -14.41 7.64 -9.90
N GLY A 109 -13.92 7.03 -10.99
CA GLY A 109 -13.76 7.71 -12.28
C GLY A 109 -12.43 8.45 -12.48
N GLY A 110 -11.46 8.26 -11.60
CA GLY A 110 -10.08 8.72 -11.84
C GLY A 110 -9.27 7.77 -12.73
N ASP A 111 -8.07 8.20 -13.11
CA ASP A 111 -7.13 7.42 -13.92
C ASP A 111 -5.71 7.55 -13.36
N LEU A 112 -5.22 6.47 -12.75
CA LEU A 112 -3.88 6.41 -12.16
C LEU A 112 -2.82 5.86 -13.13
N GLY A 113 -3.23 5.59 -14.38
CA GLY A 113 -2.38 5.02 -15.41
C GLY A 113 -2.01 3.57 -15.11
N GLU A 114 -0.71 3.33 -14.95
CA GLU A 114 -0.16 1.97 -14.81
C GLU A 114 -0.29 1.42 -13.37
N PRO A 115 -0.39 0.09 -13.20
CA PRO A 115 -0.60 -0.54 -11.89
C PRO A 115 0.38 -0.16 -10.78
N HIS A 116 1.64 0.08 -11.13
CA HIS A 116 2.68 0.45 -10.17
C HIS A 116 2.54 1.88 -9.63
N ASN A 117 1.84 2.75 -10.37
CA ASN A 117 1.46 4.08 -9.91
C ASN A 117 0.25 3.98 -8.99
N GLU A 118 -0.76 3.20 -9.37
CA GLU A 118 -1.95 2.91 -8.56
C GLU A 118 -1.55 2.40 -7.16
N GLY A 119 -0.65 1.40 -7.10
CA GLY A 119 -0.09 0.91 -5.84
C GLY A 119 0.61 1.96 -4.98
N GLU A 120 1.34 2.90 -5.60
CA GLU A 120 1.98 4.00 -4.87
C GLU A 120 0.95 4.95 -4.27
N VAL A 121 -0.09 5.30 -5.03
CA VAL A 121 -1.16 6.19 -4.57
C VAL A 121 -1.84 5.58 -3.36
N VAL A 122 -2.20 4.29 -3.44
CA VAL A 122 -2.80 3.54 -2.32
C VAL A 122 -1.88 3.51 -1.11
N ALA A 123 -0.59 3.19 -1.29
CA ALA A 123 0.38 3.15 -0.19
C ALA A 123 0.45 4.49 0.56
N GLN A 124 0.47 5.60 -0.18
CA GLN A 124 0.55 6.93 0.42
C GLN A 124 -0.76 7.37 1.05
N TYR A 125 -1.88 7.03 0.43
CA TYR A 125 -3.21 7.26 0.97
C TYR A 125 -3.40 6.51 2.30
N ALA A 126 -3.04 5.23 2.36
CA ALA A 126 -3.11 4.42 3.57
C ALA A 126 -2.28 5.02 4.72
N VAL A 127 -1.05 5.48 4.43
CA VAL A 127 -0.21 6.15 5.45
C VAL A 127 -0.81 7.49 5.90
N ALA A 128 -1.36 8.29 4.99
CA ALA A 128 -2.01 9.55 5.34
C ALA A 128 -3.27 9.31 6.18
N TYR A 129 -4.10 8.34 5.80
CA TYR A 129 -5.27 7.89 6.56
C TYR A 129 -4.88 7.44 7.97
N ASP A 130 -3.88 6.57 8.11
CA ASP A 130 -3.40 6.06 9.40
C ASP A 130 -2.96 7.19 10.35
N ILE A 131 -2.29 8.21 9.81
CA ILE A 131 -1.87 9.39 10.58
C ILE A 131 -3.09 10.25 10.96
N LEU A 132 -4.00 10.51 10.01
CA LEU A 132 -5.14 11.42 10.21
C LEU A 132 -6.30 10.82 11.00
N HIS A 133 -6.39 9.49 11.07
CA HIS A 133 -7.48 8.76 11.70
C HIS A 133 -7.88 9.32 13.08
N PRO A 134 -6.97 9.49 14.07
CA PRO A 134 -7.34 10.05 15.38
C PRO A 134 -7.91 11.47 15.30
N TYR A 135 -7.44 12.30 14.37
CA TYR A 135 -8.00 13.64 14.16
C TYR A 135 -9.41 13.56 13.57
N ALA A 136 -9.59 12.78 12.50
CA ALA A 136 -10.87 12.63 11.83
C ALA A 136 -11.93 12.00 12.76
N ALA A 137 -11.57 10.96 13.51
CA ALA A 137 -12.48 10.30 14.47
C ALA A 137 -13.02 11.27 15.54
N ALA A 138 -12.20 12.25 15.95
CA ALA A 138 -12.56 13.24 16.95
C ALA A 138 -13.32 14.45 16.38
N ASN A 139 -13.03 14.85 15.14
CA ASN A 139 -13.47 16.15 14.60
C ASN A 139 -14.38 16.05 13.36
N ASP A 140 -14.23 15.01 12.53
CA ASP A 140 -14.98 14.84 11.28
C ASP A 140 -15.16 13.36 10.94
N ARG A 141 -16.21 12.76 11.52
CA ARG A 141 -16.55 11.35 11.29
C ARG A 141 -17.01 11.08 9.86
N GLN A 142 -17.53 12.09 9.15
CA GLN A 142 -17.95 11.94 7.77
C GLN A 142 -16.73 11.81 6.87
N ALA A 143 -15.74 12.70 7.02
CA ALA A 143 -14.47 12.60 6.31
C ALA A 143 -13.75 11.27 6.62
N LEU A 144 -13.78 10.80 7.87
CA LEU A 144 -13.22 9.50 8.23
C LEU A 144 -13.88 8.36 7.46
N GLN A 145 -15.21 8.32 7.46
CA GLN A 145 -15.97 7.27 6.75
C GLN A 145 -15.73 7.32 5.24
N GLU A 146 -15.61 8.52 4.68
CA GLU A 146 -15.37 8.72 3.25
C GLU A 146 -13.97 8.21 2.85
N MET A 147 -12.92 8.60 3.58
CA MET A 147 -11.57 8.09 3.33
C MET A 147 -11.50 6.55 3.48
N ARG A 148 -12.23 6.01 4.46
CA ARG A 148 -12.33 4.57 4.68
C ARG A 148 -12.99 3.85 3.50
N SER A 149 -14.05 4.42 2.93
CA SER A 149 -14.73 3.88 1.73
C SER A 149 -13.81 3.95 0.51
N ILE A 150 -13.17 5.10 0.28
CA ILE A 150 -12.23 5.29 -0.84
C ILE A 150 -11.13 4.23 -0.81
N LEU A 151 -10.47 4.08 0.34
CA LEU A 151 -9.37 3.14 0.49
C LEU A 151 -9.84 1.67 0.39
N GLY A 152 -11.03 1.36 0.90
CA GLY A 152 -11.61 0.01 0.81
C GLY A 152 -12.00 -0.39 -0.61
N GLU A 153 -12.64 0.51 -1.37
CA GLU A 153 -12.99 0.30 -2.79
C GLU A 153 -11.74 0.02 -3.64
N GLU A 154 -10.66 0.75 -3.37
CA GLU A 154 -9.41 0.57 -4.11
C GLU A 154 -8.64 -0.68 -3.67
N ALA A 155 -8.68 -1.04 -2.38
CA ALA A 155 -8.14 -2.30 -1.90
C ALA A 155 -8.85 -3.50 -2.56
N ASP A 156 -10.18 -3.47 -2.68
CA ASP A 156 -10.93 -4.48 -3.42
C ASP A 156 -10.51 -4.58 -4.89
N ARG A 157 -10.29 -3.44 -5.54
CA ARG A 157 -9.84 -3.40 -6.93
C ARG A 157 -8.46 -4.04 -7.10
N LEU A 158 -7.49 -3.67 -6.24
CA LEU A 158 -6.16 -4.25 -6.25
C LEU A 158 -6.19 -5.76 -5.94
N TRP A 159 -6.99 -6.18 -4.96
CA TRP A 159 -7.17 -7.59 -4.60
C TRP A 159 -7.76 -8.41 -5.74
N LYS A 160 -8.80 -7.90 -6.41
CA LYS A 160 -9.36 -8.50 -7.64
C LYS A 160 -8.36 -8.53 -8.79
N GLY A 161 -7.30 -7.73 -8.74
CA GLY A 161 -6.26 -7.62 -9.74
C GLY A 161 -6.57 -6.61 -10.84
N ILE A 162 -5.66 -5.65 -10.99
CA ILE A 162 -5.70 -4.65 -12.08
C ILE A 162 -5.61 -5.36 -13.43
N VAL A 163 -6.52 -5.03 -14.34
CA VAL A 163 -6.52 -5.55 -15.72
C VAL A 163 -5.46 -4.82 -16.51
N ILE A 164 -4.51 -5.57 -17.08
CA ILE A 164 -3.38 -5.02 -17.85
C ILE A 164 -3.41 -5.44 -19.32
N GLY A 165 -4.35 -6.29 -19.70
CA GLY A 165 -4.56 -6.71 -21.08
C GLY A 165 -5.86 -7.45 -21.23
N GLU A 166 -6.32 -7.57 -22.48
CA GLU A 166 -7.45 -8.39 -22.85
C GLU A 166 -7.06 -9.24 -24.07
N VAL A 167 -7.33 -10.54 -24.01
CA VAL A 167 -7.11 -11.47 -25.12
C VAL A 167 -8.46 -11.94 -25.64
N GLY A 168 -8.71 -11.72 -26.93
CA GLY A 168 -9.94 -12.16 -27.58
C GLY A 168 -9.87 -13.63 -28.01
N PHE A 169 -10.75 -14.47 -27.47
CA PHE A 169 -11.00 -15.84 -27.96
C PHE A 169 -12.44 -15.97 -28.51
N GLY A 170 -12.78 -15.17 -29.52
CA GLY A 170 -14.12 -15.16 -30.10
C GLY A 170 -15.11 -14.28 -29.32
N LEU A 171 -16.23 -14.85 -28.85
CA LEU A 171 -17.38 -14.07 -28.34
C LEU A 171 -17.17 -13.35 -27.00
N PHE A 172 -16.12 -13.69 -26.23
CA PHE A 172 -15.83 -13.06 -24.93
C PHE A 172 -14.33 -12.75 -24.79
N PRO A 173 -13.96 -11.50 -24.43
CA PRO A 173 -12.58 -11.18 -24.09
C PRO A 173 -12.20 -11.78 -22.73
N VAL A 174 -11.02 -12.39 -22.65
CA VAL A 174 -10.41 -12.84 -21.40
C VAL A 174 -9.55 -11.70 -20.87
N LYS A 175 -9.85 -11.23 -19.66
CA LYS A 175 -9.07 -10.20 -18.98
C LYS A 175 -7.82 -10.83 -18.38
N ILE A 176 -6.65 -10.27 -18.67
CA ILE A 176 -5.38 -10.61 -18.02
C ILE A 176 -5.19 -9.64 -16.87
N ARG A 177 -5.05 -10.18 -15.67
CA ARG A 177 -4.79 -9.40 -14.46
C ARG A 177 -3.32 -9.43 -14.11
N LEU A 178 -2.87 -8.38 -13.41
CA LEU A 178 -1.47 -8.27 -13.01
C LEU A 178 -0.98 -9.52 -12.26
N HIS A 179 -1.67 -9.97 -11.20
CA HIS A 179 -1.23 -11.17 -10.45
C HIS A 179 -1.32 -12.49 -11.23
N GLU A 180 -1.94 -12.50 -12.41
CA GLU A 180 -2.04 -13.71 -13.25
C GLU A 180 -0.86 -13.83 -14.21
N THR A 181 0.03 -12.84 -14.26
CA THR A 181 1.18 -12.90 -15.17
C THR A 181 2.35 -13.65 -14.58
N PRO A 182 3.15 -14.33 -15.44
CA PRO A 182 4.34 -15.06 -14.97
C PRO A 182 5.56 -14.16 -14.76
N HIS A 183 5.50 -12.87 -15.15
CA HIS A 183 6.63 -11.94 -15.03
C HIS A 183 6.50 -11.14 -13.73
N LEU A 184 7.01 -11.68 -12.63
CA LEU A 184 7.02 -10.98 -11.36
C LEU A 184 8.10 -9.90 -11.36
N ASP A 185 7.71 -8.66 -11.10
CA ASP A 185 8.57 -7.48 -11.26
C ASP A 185 8.21 -6.37 -10.25
N ASN A 186 8.85 -5.21 -10.38
CA ASN A 186 8.57 -4.04 -9.56
C ASN A 186 7.09 -3.58 -9.59
N TRP A 187 6.32 -3.88 -10.65
CA TRP A 187 4.90 -3.50 -10.71
C TRP A 187 4.08 -4.31 -9.71
N HIS A 188 4.36 -5.60 -9.61
CA HIS A 188 3.73 -6.48 -8.62
C HIS A 188 4.06 -6.02 -7.21
N ILE A 189 5.34 -5.78 -6.93
CA ILE A 189 5.79 -5.35 -5.60
C ILE A 189 5.10 -4.04 -5.18
N ARG A 190 4.98 -3.07 -6.10
CA ARG A 190 4.36 -1.78 -5.82
C ARG A 190 2.84 -1.86 -5.69
N ALA A 191 2.15 -2.54 -6.61
CA ALA A 191 0.70 -2.72 -6.54
C ALA A 191 0.29 -3.42 -5.23
N TYR A 192 0.93 -4.55 -4.93
CA TYR A 192 0.52 -5.39 -3.81
C TYR A 192 1.11 -4.93 -2.46
N GLY A 193 2.23 -4.19 -2.45
CA GLY A 193 2.67 -3.49 -1.24
C GLY A 193 1.69 -2.37 -0.84
N GLY A 194 1.09 -1.68 -1.81
CA GLY A 194 -0.02 -0.75 -1.58
C GLY A 194 -1.24 -1.45 -0.98
N LEU A 195 -1.66 -2.57 -1.57
CA LEU A 195 -2.74 -3.41 -1.04
C LEU A 195 -2.48 -3.84 0.42
N GLY A 196 -1.25 -4.27 0.72
CA GLY A 196 -0.88 -4.70 2.08
C GLY A 196 -1.00 -3.59 3.12
N LEU A 197 -0.58 -2.37 2.78
CA LEU A 197 -0.75 -1.20 3.65
C LEU A 197 -2.23 -0.86 3.84
N ALA A 198 -3.04 -0.91 2.78
CA ALA A 198 -4.48 -0.69 2.87
C ALA A 198 -5.16 -1.73 3.78
N ALA A 199 -4.81 -3.01 3.61
CA ALA A 199 -5.34 -4.09 4.43
C ALA A 199 -5.06 -3.92 5.93
N MET A 200 -3.84 -3.51 6.29
CA MET A 200 -3.47 -3.27 7.68
C MET A 200 -4.09 -2.01 8.28
N ALA A 201 -4.27 -0.97 7.46
CA ALA A 201 -4.95 0.26 7.87
C ALA A 201 -6.46 0.04 8.06
N LEU A 202 -7.03 -0.95 7.38
CA LEU A 202 -8.46 -1.24 7.33
C LEU A 202 -8.79 -2.62 7.91
N SER A 203 -8.05 -3.11 8.91
CA SER A 203 -8.17 -4.50 9.36
C SER A 203 -9.55 -4.89 9.93
N GLU A 204 -10.41 -3.93 10.24
CA GLU A 204 -11.80 -4.12 10.69
C GLU A 204 -12.84 -3.67 9.64
N TYR A 205 -12.43 -3.46 8.39
CA TYR A 205 -13.34 -3.06 7.31
C TYR A 205 -14.23 -4.21 6.87
N THR A 206 -15.52 -3.90 6.67
CA THR A 206 -16.58 -4.91 6.46
C THR A 206 -17.47 -4.61 5.26
N SER A 207 -17.25 -3.49 4.57
CA SER A 207 -18.09 -3.05 3.43
C SER A 207 -17.52 -3.43 2.06
N GLY A 208 -16.39 -4.12 2.03
CA GLY A 208 -15.71 -4.53 0.79
C GLY A 208 -16.21 -5.85 0.22
N GLU A 209 -15.82 -6.14 -1.01
CA GLU A 209 -16.06 -7.42 -1.66
C GLU A 209 -15.11 -8.52 -1.17
N GLY A 210 -13.85 -8.16 -0.91
CA GLY A 210 -12.89 -8.97 -0.17
C GLY A 210 -12.78 -8.48 1.28
N THR A 211 -12.37 -9.39 2.16
CA THR A 211 -12.03 -9.03 3.53
C THR A 211 -10.61 -8.46 3.63
N PRO A 212 -10.33 -7.59 4.62
CA PRO A 212 -8.97 -7.12 4.87
C PRO A 212 -7.94 -8.24 5.04
N GLN A 213 -8.35 -9.37 5.61
CA GLN A 213 -7.50 -10.55 5.75
C GLN A 213 -7.14 -11.16 4.38
N GLU A 214 -8.10 -11.30 3.46
CA GLU A 214 -7.83 -11.79 2.09
C GLU A 214 -6.96 -10.82 1.29
N TRP A 215 -7.15 -9.51 1.48
CA TRP A 215 -6.29 -8.48 0.90
C TRP A 215 -4.85 -8.62 1.41
N ALA A 216 -4.68 -8.78 2.73
CA ALA A 216 -3.38 -8.96 3.36
C ALA A 216 -2.70 -10.25 2.89
N ASP A 217 -3.41 -11.38 2.82
CA ASP A 217 -2.84 -12.63 2.35
C ASP A 217 -2.35 -12.52 0.90
N ARG A 218 -3.16 -11.92 0.02
CA ARG A 218 -2.74 -11.62 -1.37
C ARG A 218 -1.52 -10.71 -1.42
N ALA A 219 -1.50 -9.66 -0.60
CA ALA A 219 -0.38 -8.73 -0.56
C ALA A 219 0.93 -9.42 -0.15
N LEU A 220 0.89 -10.26 0.89
CA LEU A 220 2.06 -11.01 1.35
C LEU A 220 2.55 -11.99 0.29
N GLU A 221 1.66 -12.78 -0.30
CA GLU A 221 1.99 -13.72 -1.37
C GLU A 221 2.68 -13.00 -2.53
N MET A 222 2.05 -11.94 -3.05
CA MET A 222 2.56 -11.26 -4.25
C MET A 222 3.86 -10.51 -3.99
N VAL A 223 3.99 -9.82 -2.85
CA VAL A 223 5.23 -9.10 -2.51
C VAL A 223 6.37 -10.07 -2.27
N THR A 224 6.16 -11.14 -1.48
CA THR A 224 7.23 -12.09 -1.16
C THR A 224 7.66 -12.91 -2.38
N SER A 225 6.72 -13.41 -3.18
CA SER A 225 7.04 -14.13 -4.42
C SER A 225 7.77 -13.24 -5.43
N SER A 226 7.36 -11.97 -5.56
CA SER A 226 8.01 -11.06 -6.51
C SER A 226 9.41 -10.64 -6.05
N LEU A 227 9.61 -10.38 -4.76
CA LEU A 227 10.94 -10.14 -4.20
C LEU A 227 11.83 -11.38 -4.34
N ASP A 228 11.30 -12.59 -4.06
CA ASP A 228 12.07 -13.83 -4.20
C ASP A 228 12.51 -14.08 -5.65
N PHE A 229 11.64 -13.76 -6.62
CA PHE A 229 11.92 -13.84 -8.05
C PHE A 229 12.96 -12.81 -8.51
N GLN A 230 12.91 -11.60 -7.95
CA GLN A 230 13.78 -10.49 -8.34
C GLN A 230 15.16 -10.54 -7.69
N ILE A 231 15.30 -11.20 -6.53
CA ILE A 231 16.54 -11.23 -5.75
C ILE A 231 17.32 -12.52 -6.03
N GLU A 232 18.52 -12.36 -6.57
CA GLU A 232 19.48 -13.45 -6.73
C GLU A 232 19.93 -13.99 -5.37
N GLU A 233 19.86 -15.32 -5.19
CA GLU A 233 20.13 -15.97 -3.92
C GLU A 233 21.58 -15.80 -3.48
N ARG A 234 22.53 -15.79 -4.43
CA ARG A 234 23.95 -15.85 -4.10
C ARG A 234 24.46 -14.58 -3.44
N ASP A 235 24.08 -13.43 -3.96
CA ASP A 235 24.68 -12.13 -3.61
C ASP A 235 23.66 -10.99 -3.44
N GLY A 236 22.36 -11.27 -3.53
CA GLY A 236 21.31 -10.27 -3.36
C GLY A 236 21.12 -9.36 -4.58
N GLY A 237 21.77 -9.64 -5.71
CA GLY A 237 21.58 -8.87 -6.93
C GLY A 237 20.12 -8.77 -7.33
N TYR A 238 19.66 -7.56 -7.67
CA TYR A 238 18.27 -7.33 -8.11
C TYR A 238 18.18 -7.43 -9.64
N ALA A 239 17.33 -8.32 -10.16
CA ALA A 239 17.30 -8.70 -11.57
C ALA A 239 16.95 -7.53 -12.51
N GLU A 240 16.03 -6.64 -12.12
CA GLU A 240 15.74 -5.40 -12.87
C GLU A 240 16.79 -4.30 -12.65
N GLY A 241 17.78 -4.51 -11.79
CA GLY A 241 18.85 -3.56 -11.51
C GLY A 241 18.54 -2.54 -10.40
N PRO A 242 19.54 -1.70 -10.04
CA PRO A 242 19.50 -0.88 -8.83
C PRO A 242 18.49 0.28 -8.90
N PHE A 243 18.14 0.72 -10.12
CA PHE A 243 17.09 1.73 -10.29
C PHE A 243 15.73 1.17 -9.85
N TYR A 244 15.35 -0.02 -10.35
CA TYR A 244 14.07 -0.62 -10.06
C TYR A 244 13.99 -1.21 -8.64
N SER A 245 15.11 -1.65 -8.05
CA SER A 245 15.12 -2.01 -6.62
C SER A 245 14.76 -0.83 -5.73
N ARG A 246 15.36 0.35 -5.99
CA ARG A 246 15.04 1.60 -5.29
C ARG A 246 13.62 2.06 -5.60
N TYR A 247 13.18 1.93 -6.84
CA TYR A 247 11.82 2.30 -7.23
C TYR A 247 10.78 1.45 -6.49
N ALA A 248 10.97 0.13 -6.40
CA ALA A 248 10.09 -0.75 -5.63
C ALA A 248 10.11 -0.42 -4.13
N ALA A 249 11.26 0.00 -3.59
CA ALA A 249 11.46 0.31 -2.18
C ALA A 249 10.57 1.42 -1.63
N ASP A 250 10.11 2.35 -2.49
CA ASP A 250 9.17 3.40 -2.10
C ASP A 250 7.85 2.85 -1.53
N VAL A 251 7.50 1.60 -1.86
CA VAL A 251 6.27 0.95 -1.42
C VAL A 251 6.53 -0.28 -0.53
N TYR A 252 7.47 -1.16 -0.90
CA TYR A 252 7.68 -2.37 -0.09
C TYR A 252 8.28 -2.05 1.28
N LEU A 253 9.20 -1.07 1.41
CA LEU A 253 9.79 -0.77 2.73
C LEU A 253 8.73 -0.31 3.74
N PRO A 254 7.83 0.65 3.42
CA PRO A 254 6.67 0.96 4.25
C PRO A 254 5.84 -0.27 4.63
N TYR A 255 5.57 -1.16 3.68
CA TYR A 255 4.80 -2.38 3.92
C TYR A 255 5.52 -3.35 4.87
N LEU A 256 6.82 -3.55 4.71
CA LEU A 256 7.66 -4.38 5.59
C LEU A 256 7.69 -3.83 7.02
N PHE A 257 7.77 -2.51 7.20
CA PHE A 257 7.62 -1.89 8.52
C PHE A 257 6.23 -2.14 9.11
N ALA A 258 5.16 -2.03 8.31
CA ALA A 258 3.81 -2.32 8.77
C ALA A 258 3.65 -3.79 9.18
N LEU A 259 4.17 -4.74 8.40
CA LEU A 259 4.22 -6.16 8.77
C LEU A 259 4.88 -6.36 10.15
N LYS A 260 6.08 -5.80 10.32
CA LYS A 260 6.83 -5.88 11.58
C LYS A 260 6.09 -5.26 12.77
N ASN A 261 5.40 -4.16 12.54
CA ASN A 261 4.70 -3.42 13.60
C ASN A 261 3.34 -4.02 13.97
N ARG A 262 2.67 -4.69 13.01
CA ARG A 262 1.26 -5.09 13.12
C ARG A 262 1.04 -6.59 13.13
N THR A 263 2.08 -7.37 12.87
CA THR A 263 2.04 -8.83 12.83
C THR A 263 3.25 -9.41 13.55
N VAL A 264 3.39 -10.74 13.53
CA VAL A 264 4.58 -11.45 14.02
C VAL A 264 5.68 -11.58 12.96
N LEU A 265 5.46 -11.09 11.74
CA LEU A 265 6.37 -11.25 10.62
C LEU A 265 7.37 -10.09 10.56
N ASP A 266 8.66 -10.42 10.61
CA ASP A 266 9.74 -9.49 10.31
C ASP A 266 10.48 -9.95 9.05
N LEU A 267 10.14 -9.37 7.91
CA LEU A 267 10.77 -9.71 6.63
C LEU A 267 12.15 -9.06 6.45
N PHE A 268 12.56 -8.14 7.32
CA PHE A 268 13.92 -7.59 7.27
C PHE A 268 14.96 -8.65 7.62
N ASP A 269 14.59 -9.65 8.42
CA ASP A 269 15.44 -10.77 8.82
C ASP A 269 15.48 -11.88 7.75
N TYR A 270 14.78 -11.72 6.62
CA TYR A 270 14.78 -12.72 5.55
C TYR A 270 16.11 -12.63 4.76
N PRO A 271 16.89 -13.72 4.63
CA PRO A 271 18.27 -13.65 4.11
C PRO A 271 18.40 -13.02 2.71
N LYS A 272 17.46 -13.27 1.79
CA LYS A 272 17.49 -12.62 0.47
C LYS A 272 17.28 -11.10 0.55
N ILE A 273 16.35 -10.65 1.39
CA ILE A 273 16.05 -9.21 1.56
C ILE A 273 17.24 -8.50 2.21
N GLU A 274 17.86 -9.12 3.22
CA GLU A 274 19.10 -8.62 3.84
C GLU A 274 20.22 -8.47 2.79
N LYS A 275 20.52 -9.53 2.04
CA LYS A 275 21.52 -9.50 0.96
C LYS A 275 21.23 -8.44 -0.09
N MET A 276 19.97 -8.27 -0.50
CA MET A 276 19.59 -7.23 -1.48
C MET A 276 19.85 -5.81 -0.94
N HIS A 277 19.58 -5.57 0.33
CA HIS A 277 19.89 -4.28 0.96
C HIS A 277 21.41 -4.05 1.05
N GLU A 278 22.20 -5.08 1.35
CA GLU A 278 23.67 -5.01 1.32
C GLU A 278 24.20 -4.76 -0.10
N TRP A 279 23.65 -5.47 -1.08
CA TRP A 279 23.99 -5.30 -2.51
C TRP A 279 23.76 -3.86 -2.96
N SER A 280 22.67 -3.22 -2.50
CA SER A 280 22.31 -1.83 -2.85
C SER A 280 23.29 -0.77 -2.32
N LEU A 281 24.25 -1.15 -1.46
CA LEU A 281 25.31 -0.27 -0.97
C LEU A 281 26.57 -0.26 -1.85
N ASN A 282 26.68 -1.20 -2.79
CA ASN A 282 27.82 -1.37 -3.68
C ASN A 282 27.57 -0.76 -5.07
#